data_AF-A0A1G0FRS5-F1
#
_entry.id   AF-A0A1G0FRS5-F1
#
_cell.length_a   1.000
_cell.length_b   1.000
_cell.length_c   1.000
_cell.angle_alpha   90.00
_cell.angle_beta   90.00
_cell.angle_gamma   90.00
#
_symmetry.space_group_name_H-M   'P 1'
#
loop_
_entity.id
_entity.type
_entity.pdbx_description
1 polymer ?
#
loop_
_entity_poly.entity_id
_entity_poly.type
_entity_poly.pdbx_seq_one_letter_code
_entity_poly.pdbx_strand_id
1 'polypeptide(L)'
;MFRLSILPALIVLLALAGLSCGDGDQGAATPTATPTVTPVTTPSPTSTPFTPGSGPIHISPPENRREFLDQFADKEIVKQHCTYDAAVGSADCGDKGLYALDPLLPADGEVACDVFLVEGEPVAVSCATATAAILYASP
;
A
#
# COMPACT_ATOMS: atom_id res chain seq x y z
N MET A 1 -46.52 14.55 -21.37
CA MET A 1 -46.62 13.15 -21.82
C MET A 1 -45.91 12.28 -20.80
N PHE A 2 -46.67 11.65 -19.89
CA PHE A 2 -46.16 10.68 -18.91
C PHE A 2 -46.16 9.29 -19.56
N ARG A 3 -45.03 8.57 -19.52
CA ARG A 3 -45.04 7.10 -19.58
C ARG A 3 -44.24 6.52 -18.43
N LEU A 4 -45.01 6.38 -17.36
CA LEU A 4 -44.95 5.36 -16.34
C LEU A 4 -44.70 3.97 -16.99
N SER A 5 -43.69 3.23 -16.53
CA SER A 5 -43.70 1.77 -16.64
C SER A 5 -43.12 1.21 -15.35
N ILE A 6 -44.03 0.95 -14.42
CA ILE A 6 -43.81 0.32 -13.12
C ILE A 6 -44.14 -1.18 -13.26
N LEU A 7 -43.54 -1.97 -12.37
CA LEU A 7 -43.97 -3.28 -11.85
C LEU A 7 -43.48 -4.53 -12.64
N PRO A 8 -43.27 -5.70 -11.97
CA PRO A 8 -42.91 -5.88 -10.54
C PRO A 8 -42.14 -7.17 -10.14
N ALA A 9 -41.70 -7.16 -8.87
CA ALA A 9 -41.81 -8.22 -7.85
C ALA A 9 -41.69 -9.71 -8.22
N LEU A 10 -40.71 -10.37 -7.57
CA LEU A 10 -40.90 -11.66 -6.88
C LEU A 10 -39.83 -11.69 -5.75
N ILE A 11 -40.12 -11.37 -4.47
CA ILE A 11 -40.77 -12.21 -3.44
C ILE A 11 -40.06 -13.58 -3.37
N VAL A 12 -39.45 -14.07 -2.30
CA VAL A 12 -39.99 -14.53 -0.99
C VAL A 12 -38.73 -15.07 -0.23
N LEU A 13 -38.32 -14.56 0.94
CA LEU A 13 -38.67 -15.07 2.28
C LEU A 13 -38.34 -16.56 2.52
N LEU A 14 -37.18 -16.89 3.11
CA LEU A 14 -37.01 -18.18 3.80
C LEU A 14 -36.63 -17.94 5.26
N ALA A 15 -37.65 -17.97 6.10
CA ALA A 15 -37.57 -18.24 7.53
C ALA A 15 -37.24 -19.73 7.72
N LEU A 16 -36.23 -20.03 8.53
CA LEU A 16 -36.00 -21.36 9.08
C LEU A 16 -35.95 -21.24 10.59
N ALA A 17 -37.11 -21.50 11.20
CA ALA A 17 -37.26 -21.78 12.61
C ALA A 17 -37.06 -23.29 12.85
N GLY A 18 -36.31 -23.60 13.91
CA GLY A 18 -36.52 -24.79 14.73
C GLY A 18 -35.85 -26.09 14.26
N LEU A 19 -34.72 -26.43 14.90
CA LEU A 19 -34.34 -27.81 15.19
C LEU A 19 -33.91 -27.91 16.66
N SER A 20 -34.36 -29.01 17.26
CA SER A 20 -34.51 -29.29 18.68
C SER A 20 -33.23 -29.77 19.38
N CYS A 21 -33.19 -29.54 20.69
CA CYS A 21 -32.76 -30.44 21.78
C CYS A 21 -31.72 -31.54 21.49
N GLY A 22 -30.61 -31.50 22.23
CA GLY A 22 -29.68 -32.61 22.41
C GLY A 22 -28.86 -32.42 23.69
N ASP A 23 -29.28 -33.11 24.75
CA ASP A 23 -28.66 -33.23 26.07
C ASP A 23 -27.48 -34.23 26.02
N GLY A 24 -26.43 -33.96 26.80
CA GLY A 24 -25.38 -34.93 27.17
C GLY A 24 -24.10 -34.88 26.33
N ASP A 25 -22.97 -34.50 26.93
CA ASP A 25 -22.02 -35.48 27.50
C ASP A 25 -20.81 -34.76 28.12
N GLN A 26 -20.37 -35.27 29.28
CA GLN A 26 -19.23 -34.78 30.03
C GLN A 26 -17.93 -35.18 29.33
N GLY A 27 -17.30 -34.24 28.62
CA GLY A 27 -15.95 -34.40 28.09
C GLY A 27 -14.98 -33.44 28.76
N ALA A 28 -14.08 -33.99 29.57
CA ALA A 28 -13.04 -33.28 30.31
C ALA A 28 -12.38 -32.13 29.53
N ALA A 29 -12.33 -30.95 30.15
CA ALA A 29 -11.59 -29.81 29.67
C ALA A 29 -10.09 -30.11 29.68
N THR A 30 -9.54 -30.55 28.56
CA THR A 30 -8.11 -30.47 28.29
C THR A 30 -7.79 -29.01 27.99
N PRO A 31 -6.88 -28.32 28.72
CA PRO A 31 -6.48 -26.98 28.34
C PRO A 31 -5.75 -27.05 26.99
N THR A 32 -6.45 -26.65 25.93
CA THR A 32 -5.83 -26.39 24.63
C THR A 32 -5.00 -25.12 24.82
N ALA A 33 -3.69 -25.25 24.69
CA ALA A 33 -2.78 -24.13 24.70
C ALA A 33 -3.25 -23.11 23.66
N THR A 34 -3.73 -21.96 24.13
CA THR A 34 -3.99 -20.80 23.28
C THR A 34 -2.66 -20.43 22.61
N PRO A 35 -2.55 -20.42 21.27
CA PRO A 35 -1.39 -19.81 20.65
C PRO A 35 -1.42 -18.34 21.07
N THR A 36 -0.42 -17.94 21.86
CA THR A 36 -0.17 -16.53 22.13
C THR A 36 0.28 -15.94 20.81
N VAL A 37 -0.66 -15.33 20.09
CA VAL A 37 -0.36 -14.49 18.93
C VAL A 37 0.34 -13.27 19.50
N THR A 38 1.66 -13.30 19.54
CA THR A 38 2.45 -12.09 19.74
C THR A 38 2.11 -11.17 18.56
N PRO A 39 1.52 -9.98 18.79
CA PRO A 39 1.37 -9.02 17.72
C PRO A 39 2.78 -8.68 17.25
N VAL A 40 3.11 -9.09 16.03
CA VAL A 40 4.25 -8.54 15.32
C VAL A 40 3.91 -7.08 15.12
N THR A 41 4.48 -6.21 15.95
CA THR A 41 4.49 -4.78 15.71
C THR A 41 5.34 -4.57 14.47
N THR A 42 4.72 -4.64 13.30
CA THR A 42 5.33 -4.14 12.06
C THR A 42 5.64 -2.67 12.32
N PRO A 43 6.91 -2.23 12.17
CA PRO A 43 7.21 -0.81 12.28
C PRO A 43 6.44 -0.10 11.18
N SER A 44 5.50 0.76 11.58
CA SER A 44 4.92 1.75 10.66
C SER A 44 6.07 2.59 10.13
N PRO A 45 6.18 2.81 8.80
CA PRO A 45 7.11 3.81 8.31
C PRO A 45 6.79 5.14 9.00
N THR A 46 7.78 5.70 9.68
CA THR A 46 7.64 6.97 10.38
C THR A 46 7.84 8.05 9.35
N SER A 47 6.75 8.43 8.68
CA SER A 47 6.74 9.50 7.68
C SER A 47 7.37 10.75 8.27
N THR A 48 8.57 11.08 7.82
CA THR A 48 9.28 12.26 8.33
C THR A 48 8.81 13.45 7.49
N PRO A 49 8.20 14.50 8.07
CA PRO A 49 7.67 15.60 7.28
C PRO A 49 8.81 16.30 6.52
N PHE A 50 8.62 16.45 5.20
CA PHE A 50 9.54 17.16 4.33
C PHE A 50 9.68 18.63 4.78
N THR A 51 10.92 19.05 5.05
CA THR A 51 11.25 20.46 5.29
C THR A 51 11.94 21.01 4.04
N PRO A 52 11.33 21.98 3.32
CA PRO A 52 11.95 22.61 2.17
C PRO A 52 13.31 23.22 2.56
N GLY A 53 14.39 22.83 1.88
CA GLY A 53 15.74 23.35 2.12
C GLY A 53 16.70 22.42 2.88
N SER A 54 16.27 21.22 3.31
CA SER A 54 17.13 20.25 4.01
C SER A 54 18.04 19.40 3.11
N GLY A 55 18.10 19.68 1.81
CA GLY A 55 18.79 18.82 0.84
C GLY A 55 17.94 17.63 0.40
N PRO A 56 18.47 16.74 -0.46
CA PRO A 56 17.73 15.60 -0.96
C PRO A 56 17.47 14.54 0.14
N ILE A 57 16.27 13.96 0.13
CA ILE A 57 15.92 12.81 0.98
C ILE A 57 16.57 11.57 0.38
N HIS A 58 17.45 10.91 1.11
CA HIS A 58 18.04 9.65 0.69
C HIS A 58 17.01 8.52 0.83
N ILE A 59 16.74 7.82 -0.26
CA ILE A 59 15.79 6.72 -0.31
C ILE A 59 16.43 5.47 -0.89
N SER A 60 16.06 4.33 -0.33
CA SER A 60 16.56 3.02 -0.74
C SER A 60 15.43 2.04 -1.03
N PRO A 61 15.67 0.99 -1.82
CA PRO A 61 14.71 -0.08 -2.00
C PRO A 61 14.29 -0.68 -0.65
N PRO A 62 12.99 -0.94 -0.43
CA PRO A 62 12.54 -1.67 0.74
C PRO A 62 13.11 -3.10 0.72
N GLU A 63 13.38 -3.66 1.90
CA GLU A 63 13.88 -5.04 2.04
C GLU A 63 12.95 -6.06 1.36
N ASN A 64 11.64 -5.85 1.47
CA ASN A 64 10.62 -6.66 0.83
C ASN A 64 9.61 -5.78 0.08
N ARG A 65 9.82 -5.63 -1.23
CA ARG A 65 8.96 -4.82 -2.09
C ARG A 65 7.48 -5.21 -2.07
N ARG A 66 7.16 -6.51 -1.98
CA ARG A 66 5.74 -6.94 -1.98
C ARG A 66 5.07 -6.51 -0.69
N GLU A 67 5.68 -6.85 0.44
CA GLU A 67 5.15 -6.50 1.76
C GLU A 67 5.06 -4.98 1.97
N PHE A 68 5.98 -4.22 1.39
CA PHE A 68 5.89 -2.76 1.35
C PHE A 68 4.63 -2.28 0.59
N LEU A 69 4.38 -2.82 -0.61
CA LEU A 69 3.22 -2.43 -1.41
C LEU A 69 1.89 -2.94 -0.81
N ASP A 70 1.89 -4.10 -0.18
CA ASP A 70 0.71 -4.70 0.44
C ASP A 70 0.13 -3.83 1.57
N GLN A 71 0.97 -3.04 2.25
CA GLN A 71 0.53 -2.06 3.26
C GLN A 71 -0.37 -0.96 2.68
N PHE A 72 -0.29 -0.72 1.37
CA PHE A 72 -1.07 0.28 0.66
C PHE A 72 -2.14 -0.35 -0.25
N ALA A 73 -2.36 -1.67 -0.19
CA ALA A 73 -3.29 -2.37 -1.08
C ALA A 73 -4.74 -1.87 -0.98
N ASP A 74 -5.16 -1.42 0.22
CA ASP A 74 -6.49 -0.86 0.48
C ASP A 74 -6.53 0.68 0.36
N LYS A 75 -5.44 1.29 -0.13
CA LYS A 75 -5.29 2.75 -0.25
C LYS A 75 -5.26 3.16 -1.72
N GLU A 76 -5.73 4.37 -1.99
CA GLU A 76 -5.55 4.99 -3.30
C GLU A 76 -4.11 5.49 -3.43
N ILE A 77 -3.37 4.93 -4.38
CA ILE A 77 -2.02 5.37 -4.73
C ILE A 77 -2.11 6.28 -5.96
N VAL A 78 -1.84 7.57 -5.75
CA VAL A 78 -1.71 8.55 -6.84
C VAL A 78 -0.26 8.59 -7.29
N LYS A 79 0.00 8.44 -8.59
CA LYS A 79 1.34 8.58 -9.16
C LYS A 79 1.51 9.97 -9.75
N GLN A 80 2.62 10.62 -9.45
CA GLN A 80 3.00 11.90 -10.04
C GLN A 80 4.40 11.80 -10.61
N HIS A 81 4.56 12.32 -11.82
CA HIS A 81 5.84 12.30 -12.52
C HIS A 81 6.88 13.16 -11.82
N CYS A 82 8.11 12.65 -11.73
CA CYS A 82 9.28 13.35 -11.22
C CYS A 82 10.33 13.50 -12.32
N THR A 83 11.06 14.61 -12.27
CA THR A 83 12.19 14.84 -13.18
C THR A 83 13.42 14.12 -12.63
N TYR A 84 14.03 13.24 -13.40
CA TYR A 84 15.27 12.57 -13.00
C TYR A 84 16.50 13.38 -13.43
N ASP A 85 17.40 13.65 -12.47
CA ASP A 85 18.74 14.19 -12.72
C ASP A 85 19.78 13.08 -12.63
N ALA A 86 20.31 12.68 -13.78
CA ALA A 86 21.32 11.64 -13.89
C ALA A 86 22.72 12.07 -13.42
N ALA A 87 23.00 13.37 -13.36
CA ALA A 87 24.32 13.88 -12.94
C ALA A 87 24.53 13.71 -11.42
N VAL A 88 23.45 13.88 -10.65
CA VAL A 88 23.47 13.71 -9.19
C VAL A 88 22.73 12.47 -8.71
N GLY A 89 21.96 11.80 -9.57
CA GLY A 89 21.23 10.58 -9.21
C GLY A 89 20.00 10.82 -8.35
N SER A 90 19.23 11.87 -8.67
CA SER A 90 18.07 12.27 -7.87
C SER A 90 16.79 12.40 -8.69
N ALA A 91 15.65 12.11 -8.08
CA ALA A 91 14.32 12.40 -8.61
C ALA A 91 13.77 13.68 -7.94
N ASP A 92 13.52 14.71 -8.73
CA ASP A 92 12.84 15.95 -8.31
C ASP A 92 11.34 15.84 -8.58
N CYS A 93 10.56 15.77 -7.50
CA CYS A 93 9.10 15.65 -7.53
C CYS A 93 8.41 16.97 -7.14
N GLY A 94 9.11 18.10 -7.27
CA GLY A 94 8.59 19.44 -6.95
C GLY A 94 8.23 19.58 -5.47
N ASP A 95 6.99 19.98 -5.19
CA ASP A 95 6.50 20.19 -3.81
C ASP A 95 6.45 18.89 -2.98
N LYS A 96 6.59 17.72 -3.62
CA LYS A 96 6.66 16.43 -2.93
C LYS A 96 8.04 16.12 -2.37
N GLY A 97 9.07 16.75 -2.91
CA GLY A 97 10.43 16.63 -2.42
C GLY A 97 11.43 16.29 -3.51
N LEU A 98 12.70 16.40 -3.12
CA LEU A 98 13.86 15.98 -3.89
C LEU A 98 14.43 14.72 -3.27
N TYR A 99 14.58 13.65 -4.05
CA TYR A 99 14.97 12.34 -3.56
C TYR A 99 16.29 11.87 -4.17
N ALA A 100 17.29 11.60 -3.34
CA ALA A 100 18.54 10.96 -3.77
C ALA A 100 18.36 9.44 -3.78
N LEU A 101 18.61 8.80 -4.93
CA LEU A 101 18.37 7.37 -5.12
C LEU A 101 19.60 6.55 -4.74
N ASP A 102 19.42 5.56 -3.86
CA ASP A 102 20.47 4.59 -3.51
C ASP A 102 19.92 3.16 -3.52
N PRO A 103 20.35 2.26 -4.43
CA PRO A 103 21.40 2.47 -5.43
C PRO A 103 20.94 3.35 -6.58
N LEU A 104 21.91 3.96 -7.25
CA LEU A 104 21.69 4.67 -8.51
C LEU A 104 21.14 3.73 -9.58
N LEU A 105 20.28 4.26 -10.45
CA LEU A 105 19.83 3.54 -11.62
C LEU A 105 20.98 3.37 -12.62
N PRO A 106 21.00 2.27 -13.37
CA PRO A 106 21.92 2.15 -14.50
C PRO A 106 21.71 3.32 -15.46
N ALA A 107 22.81 3.88 -15.99
CA ALA A 107 22.79 5.00 -16.91
C ALA A 107 22.48 4.55 -18.36
N ASP A 108 21.47 3.69 -18.52
CA ASP A 108 21.07 3.12 -19.81
C ASP A 108 19.79 3.79 -20.33
N GLY A 109 19.96 4.97 -20.92
CA GLY A 109 18.90 5.66 -21.64
C GLY A 109 18.00 6.53 -20.75
N GLU A 110 16.75 6.69 -21.18
CA GLU A 110 15.79 7.56 -20.51
C GLU A 110 15.26 6.91 -19.23
N VAL A 111 15.32 7.66 -18.13
CA VAL A 111 14.81 7.27 -16.82
C VAL A 111 13.47 7.96 -16.60
N ALA A 112 12.43 7.17 -16.34
CA ALA A 112 11.12 7.67 -15.91
C ALA A 112 10.95 7.44 -14.41
N CYS A 113 10.75 8.52 -13.65
CA CYS A 113 10.47 8.45 -12.22
C CYS A 113 9.06 8.95 -11.90
N ASP A 114 8.40 8.28 -10.96
CA ASP A 114 7.12 8.68 -10.40
C ASP A 114 7.15 8.58 -8.87
N VAL A 115 6.68 9.61 -8.17
CA VAL A 115 6.39 9.55 -6.73
C VAL A 115 5.00 8.95 -6.51
N PHE A 116 4.91 8.04 -5.56
CA PHE A 116 3.68 7.40 -5.14
C PHE A 116 3.19 8.14 -3.90
N LEU A 117 1.97 8.65 -4.00
CA LEU A 117 1.31 9.43 -2.97
C LEU A 117 0.13 8.63 -2.41
N VAL A 118 0.05 8.53 -1.09
CA VAL A 118 -1.11 8.00 -0.38
C VAL A 118 -1.65 9.10 0.50
N GLU A 119 -2.93 9.43 0.35
CA GLU A 119 -3.57 10.54 1.09
C GLU A 119 -2.84 11.90 0.91
N GLY A 120 -2.12 12.06 -0.21
CA GLY A 120 -1.36 13.27 -0.56
C GLY A 120 0.10 13.29 -0.09
N GLU A 121 0.50 12.29 0.69
CA GLU A 121 1.85 12.14 1.26
C GLU A 121 2.71 11.16 0.45
N PRO A 122 4.01 11.48 0.22
CA PRO A 122 4.91 10.59 -0.50
C PRO A 122 5.28 9.36 0.32
N VAL A 123 4.99 8.19 -0.24
CA VAL A 123 5.31 6.90 0.38
C VAL A 123 6.44 6.18 -0.34
N ALA A 124 6.60 6.40 -1.65
CA ALA A 124 7.66 5.77 -2.43
C ALA A 124 8.00 6.58 -3.68
N VAL A 125 9.16 6.30 -4.28
CA VAL A 125 9.50 6.73 -5.63
C VAL A 125 9.80 5.48 -6.45
N SER A 126 9.15 5.36 -7.60
CA SER A 126 9.42 4.30 -8.58
C SER A 126 10.17 4.92 -9.74
N CYS A 127 11.36 4.42 -10.05
CA CYS A 127 12.10 4.85 -11.22
C CYS A 127 12.43 3.64 -12.11
N ALA A 128 12.31 3.83 -13.42
CA ALA A 128 12.54 2.79 -14.41
C ALA A 128 13.32 3.29 -15.61
N THR A 129 14.17 2.43 -16.16
CA THR A 129 14.83 2.54 -17.46
C THR A 129 14.22 1.53 -18.43
N ALA A 130 14.80 1.42 -19.63
CA ALA A 130 14.41 0.39 -20.58
C ALA A 130 14.67 -1.05 -20.09
N THR A 131 15.60 -1.24 -19.14
CA THR A 131 16.03 -2.57 -18.68
C THR A 131 15.84 -2.85 -17.20
N ALA A 132 15.59 -1.82 -16.38
CA ALA A 132 15.45 -1.96 -14.94
C ALA A 132 14.28 -1.12 -14.39
N ALA A 133 13.67 -1.58 -13.30
CA ALA A 133 12.72 -0.80 -12.52
C ALA A 133 12.97 -1.01 -11.03
N ILE A 134 13.15 0.07 -10.29
CA ILE A 134 13.44 0.07 -8.86
C ILE A 134 12.39 0.90 -8.14
N LEU A 135 11.83 0.32 -7.08
CA LEU A 135 10.97 1.02 -6.13
C LEU A 135 11.81 1.38 -4.90
N TYR A 136 11.81 2.65 -4.54
CA TYR A 136 12.50 3.21 -3.39
C TYR A 136 11.46 3.63 -2.34
N ALA A 137 11.64 3.23 -1.09
CA ALA A 137 10.73 3.61 -0.01
C ALA A 137 11.06 5.02 0.47
N SER A 138 10.05 5.88 0.60
CA SER A 138 10.19 7.18 1.27
C SER A 138 10.15 6.95 2.80
N PRO A 139 10.97 7.67 3.59
CA PRO A 139 10.95 7.57 5.05
C PRO A 139 9.62 8.03 5.66
#